data_AF-A0AAP7DJB9-F1
#
_entry.id   AF-A0AAP7DJB9-F1
#
_cell.length_a   1.000
_cell.length_b   1.000
_cell.length_c   1.000
_cell.angle_alpha   90.00
_cell.angle_beta   90.00
_cell.angle_gamma   90.00
#
_symmetry.space_group_name_H-M   'P 1'
#
loop_
_entity.id
_entity.type
_entity.pdbx_description
1 polymer ?
#
loop_
_entity_poly.entity_id
_entity_poly.type
_entity_poly.pdbx_seq_one_letter_code
_entity_poly.pdbx_strand_id
1 'polypeptide(L)'
;MSISKLDRLQKRIDTLLEWQSCLVYLAEEHLTPFDKWCIRNEVSNEDQLFIANLCMMFSLHLYPEKEHPDKERILNNFKKMFGAKDIEISLKTFNNYLEEYQNNQNHFLRWDARELLDSLLGS
;
A
#
# COMPACT_ATOMS: atom_id res chain seq x y z
N MET A 1 -51.24 7.36 -15.81
CA MET A 1 -50.94 6.88 -14.45
C MET A 1 -49.75 7.65 -13.93
N SER A 2 -49.85 8.32 -12.78
CA SER A 2 -48.72 9.02 -12.17
C SER A 2 -47.79 8.00 -11.52
N ILE A 3 -46.51 8.03 -11.89
CA ILE A 3 -45.46 7.24 -11.23
C ILE A 3 -45.45 7.63 -9.76
N SER A 4 -45.53 6.65 -8.85
CA SER A 4 -45.59 6.94 -7.42
C SER A 4 -44.28 7.57 -6.96
N LYS A 5 -44.34 8.36 -5.88
CA LYS A 5 -43.14 9.00 -5.31
C LYS A 5 -42.08 7.95 -4.90
N LEU A 6 -42.53 6.75 -4.54
CA LEU A 6 -41.67 5.61 -4.21
C LEU A 6 -40.94 5.08 -5.44
N ASP A 7 -41.62 4.90 -6.58
CA ASP A 7 -40.99 4.44 -7.81
C ASP A 7 -39.92 5.42 -8.32
N ARG A 8 -40.16 6.74 -8.14
CA ARG A 8 -39.16 7.78 -8.44
C ARG A 8 -37.95 7.71 -7.52
N LEU A 9 -38.14 7.40 -6.24
CA LEU A 9 -37.04 7.25 -5.29
C LEU A 9 -36.26 5.98 -5.58
N GLN A 10 -36.92 4.86 -5.85
CA GLN A 10 -36.28 3.62 -6.23
C GLN A 10 -35.41 3.80 -7.47
N LYS A 11 -35.95 4.44 -8.52
CA LYS A 11 -35.17 4.74 -9.73
C LYS A 11 -33.93 5.60 -9.47
N ARG A 12 -33.98 6.52 -8.51
CA ARG A 12 -32.81 7.32 -8.10
C ARG A 12 -31.77 6.47 -7.36
N ILE A 13 -32.22 5.55 -6.50
CA ILE A 13 -31.32 4.62 -5.82
C ILE A 13 -30.61 3.75 -6.86
N ASP A 14 -31.35 3.19 -7.82
CA ASP A 14 -30.78 2.34 -8.87
C ASP A 14 -29.71 3.10 -9.69
N THR A 15 -29.98 4.36 -10.07
CA THR A 15 -28.98 5.21 -10.75
C THR A 15 -27.76 5.48 -9.87
N LEU A 16 -27.94 5.74 -8.57
CA LEU A 16 -26.81 5.99 -7.67
C LEU A 16 -25.92 4.75 -7.50
N LEU A 17 -26.52 3.56 -7.44
CA LEU A 17 -25.79 2.30 -7.39
C LEU A 17 -25.01 2.05 -8.68
N GLU A 18 -25.61 2.32 -9.84
CA GLU A 18 -24.92 2.22 -11.14
C GLU A 18 -23.73 3.18 -11.22
N TRP A 19 -23.91 4.43 -10.77
CA TRP A 19 -22.84 5.42 -10.72
C TRP A 19 -21.72 5.02 -9.76
N GLN A 20 -22.06 4.45 -8.60
CA GLN A 20 -21.08 3.91 -7.66
C GLN A 20 -20.25 2.81 -8.34
N SER A 21 -20.89 1.85 -9.02
CA SER A 21 -20.19 0.79 -9.75
C SER A 21 -19.28 1.35 -10.85
N CYS A 22 -19.74 2.33 -11.63
CA CYS A 22 -18.90 2.99 -12.64
C CYS A 22 -17.71 3.72 -12.03
N LEU A 23 -17.89 4.42 -10.91
CA LEU A 23 -16.81 5.12 -10.23
C LEU A 23 -15.77 4.15 -9.66
N VAL A 24 -16.21 3.01 -9.11
CA VAL A 24 -15.31 1.95 -8.64
C VAL A 24 -14.53 1.36 -9.81
N TYR A 25 -15.19 1.05 -10.92
CA TYR A 25 -14.52 0.54 -12.13
C TYR A 25 -13.48 1.52 -12.69
N LEU A 26 -13.86 2.80 -12.84
CA LEU A 26 -12.95 3.84 -13.32
C LEU A 26 -11.78 4.05 -12.35
N ALA A 27 -12.04 4.00 -11.04
CA ALA A 27 -10.98 4.04 -10.05
C ALA A 27 -10.03 2.85 -10.24
N GLU A 28 -10.54 1.62 -10.34
CA GLU A 28 -9.76 0.39 -10.52
C GLU A 28 -8.90 0.37 -11.80
N GLU A 29 -9.36 0.95 -12.91
CA GLU A 29 -8.53 1.09 -14.12
C GLU A 29 -7.34 2.04 -13.92
N HIS A 30 -7.51 3.05 -13.06
CA HIS A 30 -6.47 4.03 -12.76
C HIS A 30 -5.59 3.69 -11.55
N LEU A 31 -5.95 2.66 -10.79
CA LEU A 31 -5.13 2.17 -9.69
C LEU A 31 -3.83 1.56 -10.19
N THR A 32 -2.72 1.93 -9.55
CA THR A 32 -1.45 1.26 -9.79
C THR A 32 -1.50 -0.20 -9.31
N PRO A 33 -0.62 -1.08 -9.81
CA PRO A 33 -0.59 -2.46 -9.32
C PRO A 33 -0.33 -2.56 -7.81
N PHE A 34 0.39 -1.60 -7.21
CA PHE A 34 0.53 -1.46 -5.76
C PHE A 34 -0.79 -1.10 -5.07
N ASP A 35 -1.56 -0.13 -5.59
CA ASP A 35 -2.85 0.23 -4.99
C ASP A 35 -3.83 -0.96 -5.00
N LYS A 36 -3.82 -1.75 -6.09
CA LYS A 36 -4.59 -2.99 -6.19
C LYS A 36 -4.14 -4.04 -5.17
N TRP A 37 -2.83 -4.16 -4.95
CA TRP A 37 -2.28 -5.04 -3.92
C TRP A 37 -2.71 -4.61 -2.51
N CYS A 38 -2.69 -3.30 -2.22
CA CYS A 38 -3.13 -2.75 -0.94
C CYS A 38 -4.61 -3.01 -0.67
N ILE A 39 -5.49 -2.83 -1.66
CA ILE A 39 -6.91 -3.12 -1.53
C ILE A 39 -7.14 -4.61 -1.27
N ARG A 40 -6.49 -5.49 -2.05
CA ARG A 40 -6.62 -6.95 -1.89
C ARG A 40 -6.18 -7.44 -0.52
N ASN A 41 -5.16 -6.81 0.06
CA ASN A 41 -4.56 -7.19 1.33
C ASN A 41 -5.07 -6.34 2.52
N GLU A 42 -6.12 -5.55 2.31
CA GLU A 42 -6.75 -4.69 3.33
C GLU A 42 -5.74 -3.79 4.06
N VAL A 43 -4.76 -3.26 3.32
CA VAL A 43 -3.63 -2.51 3.88
C VAL A 43 -4.08 -1.09 4.23
N SER A 44 -3.95 -0.71 5.51
CA SER A 44 -4.36 0.62 5.97
C SER A 44 -3.44 1.72 5.43
N ASN A 45 -3.88 2.98 5.48
CA ASN A 45 -3.05 4.11 5.06
C ASN A 45 -1.74 4.22 5.87
N GLU A 46 -1.77 3.87 7.15
CA GLU A 46 -0.58 3.86 8.01
C GLU A 46 0.42 2.78 7.57
N ASP A 47 -0.08 1.60 7.22
CA ASP A 47 0.73 0.48 6.74
C ASP A 47 1.30 0.75 5.35
N GLN A 48 0.51 1.36 4.47
CA GLN A 48 0.98 1.81 3.16
C GLN A 48 2.15 2.79 3.29
N LEU A 49 2.05 3.74 4.24
CA LEU A 49 3.13 4.68 4.52
C LEU A 49 4.38 3.96 5.05
N PHE A 50 4.21 2.98 5.94
CA PHE A 50 5.31 2.14 6.41
C PHE A 50 6.01 1.42 5.24
N ILE A 51 5.24 0.74 4.39
CA ILE A 51 5.74 -0.01 3.23
C ILE A 51 6.49 0.92 2.26
N ALA A 52 5.93 2.09 1.94
CA ALA A 52 6.58 3.08 1.08
C ALA A 52 7.93 3.53 1.65
N ASN A 53 7.99 3.77 2.97
CA ASN A 53 9.25 4.15 3.61
C ASN A 53 10.27 3.00 3.64
N LEU A 54 9.82 1.75 3.82
CA LEU A 54 10.67 0.56 3.75
C LEU A 54 11.29 0.42 2.36
N CYS A 55 10.50 0.60 1.30
CA CYS A 55 10.97 0.58 -0.09
C CYS A 55 11.96 1.72 -0.40
N MET A 56 11.67 2.92 0.10
CA MET A 56 12.55 4.08 -0.04
C MET A 56 13.90 3.83 0.62
N MET A 57 13.91 3.24 1.82
CA MET A 57 15.14 2.92 2.54
C MET A 57 16.03 1.94 1.75
N PHE A 58 15.46 0.85 1.23
CA PHE A 58 16.20 -0.10 0.38
C PHE A 58 16.70 0.55 -0.90
N SER A 59 15.91 1.42 -1.52
CA SER A 59 16.29 2.16 -2.73
C SER A 59 17.50 3.09 -2.48
N LEU A 60 17.52 3.77 -1.33
CA LEU A 60 18.63 4.65 -0.94
C LEU A 60 19.94 3.89 -0.67
N HIS A 61 19.85 2.61 -0.27
CA HIS A 61 21.02 1.75 -0.10
C HIS A 61 21.50 1.13 -1.41
N LEU A 62 20.58 0.78 -2.32
CA LEU A 62 20.91 0.25 -3.65
C LEU A 62 21.59 1.29 -4.55
N TYR A 63 21.22 2.57 -4.40
CA TYR A 63 21.73 3.66 -5.22
C TYR A 63 22.37 4.75 -4.36
N PRO A 64 23.53 4.46 -3.72
CA PRO A 64 24.11 5.36 -2.73
C PRO A 64 24.58 6.69 -3.32
N GLU A 65 24.86 6.75 -4.62
CA GLU A 65 25.34 7.92 -5.36
C GLU A 65 24.24 8.97 -5.64
N LYS A 66 22.96 8.63 -5.47
CA LYS A 66 21.90 9.64 -5.47
C LYS A 66 21.92 10.36 -4.13
N GLU A 67 22.46 11.58 -4.11
CA GLU A 67 22.30 12.51 -2.98
C GLU A 67 20.81 12.82 -2.80
N HIS A 68 20.15 12.02 -1.98
CA HIS A 68 18.81 12.36 -1.50
C HIS A 68 18.99 13.23 -0.24
N PRO A 69 18.44 14.46 -0.21
CA PRO A 69 18.68 15.42 0.88
C PRO A 69 18.26 14.86 2.25
N ASP A 70 17.29 13.94 2.28
CA ASP A 70 16.79 13.31 3.50
C ASP A 70 17.35 11.91 3.79
N LYS A 71 18.36 11.43 3.05
CA LYS A 71 18.85 10.05 3.13
C LYS A 71 19.22 9.63 4.56
N GLU A 72 20.08 10.41 5.21
CA GLU A 72 20.55 10.10 6.57
C GLU A 72 19.42 10.15 7.59
N ARG A 73 18.48 11.09 7.45
CA ARG A 73 17.32 11.20 8.34
C ARG A 73 16.41 9.98 8.22
N ILE A 74 16.06 9.58 7.00
CA ILE A 74 15.22 8.40 6.73
C ILE A 74 15.90 7.15 7.28
N LEU A 75 17.19 7.00 7.01
CA LEU A 75 17.97 5.86 7.47
C LEU A 75 18.02 5.77 9.00
N ASN A 76 18.31 6.90 9.68
CA ASN A 76 18.38 6.94 11.13
C ASN A 76 17.03 6.62 11.78
N ASN A 77 15.92 7.08 11.19
CA ASN A 77 14.58 6.75 11.67
C ASN A 77 14.29 5.25 11.54
N PHE A 78 14.67 4.64 10.41
CA PHE A 78 14.53 3.19 10.22
C PHE A 78 15.38 2.37 11.18
N LYS A 79 16.66 2.71 11.30
CA LYS A 79 17.58 2.05 12.23
C LYS A 79 17.06 2.11 13.67
N LYS A 80 16.45 3.24 14.07
CA LYS A 80 15.80 3.39 15.39
C LYS A 80 14.54 2.54 15.52
N MET A 81 13.67 2.52 14.52
CA MET A 81 12.42 1.75 14.54
C MET A 81 12.65 0.25 14.72
N PHE A 82 13.69 -0.29 14.09
CA PHE A 82 14.02 -1.73 14.09
C PHE A 82 15.22 -2.10 14.96
N GLY A 83 15.79 -1.16 15.72
CA GLY A 83 17.01 -1.39 16.49
C GLY A 83 18.22 -1.88 15.66
N ALA A 84 18.24 -1.59 14.35
CA ALA A 84 19.24 -2.09 13.43
C ALA A 84 20.49 -1.21 13.41
N LYS A 85 21.67 -1.82 13.58
CA LYS A 85 22.96 -1.09 13.45
C LYS A 85 23.32 -0.82 11.99
N ASP A 86 23.10 -1.82 11.13
CA ASP A 86 23.27 -1.75 9.69
C ASP A 86 22.15 -2.50 8.98
N ILE A 87 21.97 -2.16 7.70
CA ILE A 87 20.90 -2.70 6.87
C ILE A 87 21.54 -3.47 5.72
N GLU A 88 21.38 -4.79 5.75
CA GLU A 88 21.76 -5.66 4.64
C GLU A 88 20.68 -5.65 3.57
N ILE A 89 21.05 -5.34 2.33
CA ILE A 89 20.13 -5.32 1.19
C ILE A 89 19.92 -6.72 0.65
N SER A 90 18.89 -7.39 1.17
CA SER A 90 18.44 -8.69 0.70
C SER A 90 16.91 -8.81 0.80
N LEU A 91 16.31 -9.68 -0.03
CA LEU A 91 14.89 -10.02 0.07
C LEU A 91 14.53 -10.56 1.47
N LYS A 92 15.44 -11.33 2.08
CA LYS A 92 15.27 -11.86 3.44
C LYS A 92 15.18 -10.74 4.47
N THR A 93 16.07 -9.76 4.41
CA THR A 93 16.05 -8.60 5.31
C THR A 93 14.76 -7.79 5.13
N PHE A 94 14.33 -7.59 3.88
CA PHE A 94 13.07 -6.91 3.60
C PHE A 94 11.89 -7.64 4.24
N ASN A 95 11.80 -8.96 4.04
CA ASN A 95 10.74 -9.78 4.60
C ASN A 95 10.75 -9.80 6.13
N ASN A 96 11.93 -9.81 6.75
CA ASN A 96 12.05 -9.73 8.21
C ASN A 96 11.46 -8.43 8.76
N TYR A 97 11.76 -7.28 8.16
CA TYR A 97 11.20 -6.00 8.62
C TYR A 97 9.71 -5.90 8.38
N LEU A 98 9.23 -6.46 7.27
CA LEU A 98 7.80 -6.53 6.98
C LEU A 98 7.08 -7.39 8.04
N GLU A 99 7.59 -8.59 8.31
CA GLU A 99 7.02 -9.48 9.34
C GLU A 99 7.09 -8.89 10.75
N GLU A 100 8.20 -8.25 11.12
CA GLU A 100 8.36 -7.62 12.43
C GLU A 100 7.31 -6.53 12.64
N TYR A 101 7.12 -5.67 11.63
CA TYR A 101 6.06 -4.66 11.66
C TYR A 101 4.68 -5.30 11.77
N GLN A 102 4.39 -6.32 10.97
CA GLN A 102 3.08 -6.98 10.97
C GLN A 102 2.74 -7.65 12.30
N ASN A 103 3.73 -8.30 12.92
CA ASN A 103 3.57 -8.91 14.24
C ASN A 103 3.29 -7.84 15.31
N ASN A 104 3.96 -6.68 15.23
CA ASN A 104 3.74 -5.58 16.17
C ASN A 104 2.35 -4.95 16.04
N GLN A 105 1.79 -4.90 14.83
CA GLN A 105 0.44 -4.40 14.57
C GLN A 105 -0.66 -5.46 14.75
N ASN A 106 -0.30 -6.70 15.09
CA ASN A 106 -1.22 -7.84 15.19
C ASN A 106 -2.05 -8.09 13.91
N HIS A 107 -1.45 -7.92 12.73
CA HIS A 107 -2.12 -8.28 11.49
C HIS A 107 -2.31 -9.80 11.39
N PHE A 108 -3.53 -10.21 11.03
CA PHE A 108 -3.87 -11.62 10.82
C PHE A 108 -3.35 -12.15 9.48
N LEU A 109 -3.39 -11.33 8.43
CA LEU A 109 -2.86 -11.66 7.11
C LEU A 109 -1.37 -11.34 7.07
N ARG A 110 -0.55 -12.30 6.65
CA ARG A 110 0.88 -12.09 6.41
C ARG A 110 1.12 -11.56 5.01
N TRP A 111 1.94 -10.53 4.89
CA TRP A 111 2.31 -9.96 3.61
C TRP A 111 3.62 -10.61 3.15
N ASP A 112 3.70 -10.96 1.88
CA ASP A 112 4.90 -11.53 1.27
C ASP A 112 5.71 -10.42 0.60
N ALA A 113 6.98 -10.29 0.98
CA ALA A 113 7.86 -9.25 0.43
C ALA A 113 8.03 -9.36 -1.08
N ARG A 114 8.04 -10.57 -1.65
CA ARG A 114 8.19 -10.77 -3.09
C ARG A 114 6.91 -10.33 -3.81
N GLU A 115 5.75 -10.75 -3.32
CA GLU A 115 4.46 -10.33 -3.89
C GLU A 115 4.32 -8.80 -3.88
N LEU A 116 4.68 -8.16 -2.76
CA LEU A 116 4.71 -6.72 -2.64
C LEU A 116 5.66 -6.07 -3.65
N LEU A 117 6.91 -6.54 -3.74
CA LEU A 117 7.89 -5.99 -4.68
C LEU A 117 7.46 -6.18 -6.14
N ASP A 118 6.88 -7.34 -6.48
CA ASP A 118 6.33 -7.62 -7.82
C ASP A 118 5.18 -6.63 -8.13
N SER A 119 4.31 -6.34 -7.15
CA SER A 119 3.24 -5.34 -7.29
C SER A 119 3.75 -3.91 -7.46
N LEU A 120 4.91 -3.57 -6.89
CA LEU A 120 5.52 -2.26 -7.06
C LEU A 120 6.15 -2.08 -8.45
N LEU A 121 6.61 -3.18 -9.06
CA LEU A 121 7.21 -3.19 -10.39
C LEU A 121 6.18 -3.24 -11.52
N GLY A 122 4.92 -3.59 -11.20
CA GLY A 122 3.82 -3.64 -12.16
C GLY A 122 3.89 -4.81 -13.15
N SER A 123 4.53 -5.90 -12.73
CA SER A 123 4.65 -7.17 -13.48
C SER A 123 3.43 -8.08 -13.33
#